data_AF-A0A233HLV5-F1
#
_entry.id   AF-A0A233HLV5-F1
#
_cell.length_a   1.000
_cell.length_b   1.000
_cell.length_c   1.000
_cell.angle_alpha   90.00
_cell.angle_beta   90.00
_cell.angle_gamma   90.00
#
_symmetry.space_group_name_H-M   'P 1'
#
loop_
_entity.id
_entity.type
_entity.pdbx_description
1 polymer ?
#
loop_
_entity_poly.entity_id
_entity_poly.type
_entity_poly.pdbx_seq_one_letter_code
_entity_poly.pdbx_strand_id
1 'polypeptide(L)'
;MQKGSAPVGADGQEINLHHLTQDEPGPMAEVGGVFHSTHDRVLHLYSNQWDKSWVGPDGVRRTYNSAPPSMNRSPFNSWKKRYWKARARDFT
;
A
#
# COMPACT_ATOMS: atom_id res chain seq x y z
N MET A 1 -3.64 -14.58 8.97
CA MET A 1 -3.43 -15.11 7.61
C MET A 1 -4.50 -16.10 7.14
N GLN A 2 -4.74 -17.25 7.79
CA GLN A 2 -5.69 -18.29 7.30
C GLN A 2 -7.12 -17.78 6.99
N LYS A 3 -7.60 -16.76 7.71
CA LYS A 3 -8.91 -16.12 7.46
C LYS A 3 -8.86 -14.97 6.44
N GLY A 4 -7.70 -14.68 5.85
CA GLY A 4 -7.47 -13.57 4.90
C GLY A 4 -7.03 -12.25 5.54
N SER A 5 -6.76 -12.24 6.84
CA SER A 5 -6.17 -11.09 7.55
C SER A 5 -4.65 -11.13 7.51
N ALA A 6 -4.01 -9.95 7.51
CA ALA A 6 -2.57 -9.83 7.69
C ALA A 6 -2.11 -10.51 8.99
N PRO A 7 -0.88 -11.04 9.05
CA PRO A 7 -0.27 -11.42 10.31
C PRO A 7 0.12 -10.17 11.12
N VAL A 8 0.30 -10.34 12.43
CA VAL A 8 0.93 -9.33 13.28
C VAL A 8 2.46 -9.51 13.18
N GLY A 9 3.17 -8.42 12.90
CA GLY A 9 4.62 -8.38 12.81
C GLY A 9 5.29 -8.34 14.18
N ALA A 10 6.63 -8.40 14.18
CA ALA A 10 7.44 -8.33 15.41
C ALA A 10 7.30 -6.99 16.16
N ASP A 11 6.82 -5.95 15.49
CA ASP A 11 6.55 -4.63 16.03
C ASP A 11 5.14 -4.50 16.67
N GLY A 12 4.37 -5.60 16.73
CA GLY A 12 3.03 -5.63 17.30
C GLY A 12 1.94 -5.03 16.40
N GLN A 13 2.28 -4.58 15.19
CA GLN A 13 1.32 -4.07 14.20
C GLN A 13 1.06 -5.08 13.09
N GLU A 14 -0.02 -4.90 12.32
CA GLU A 14 -0.24 -5.71 11.13
C GLU A 14 0.89 -5.49 10.11
N ILE A 15 1.34 -6.57 9.46
CA ILE A 15 2.18 -6.46 8.27
C ILE A 15 1.36 -5.79 7.16
N ASN A 16 1.90 -4.71 6.60
CA ASN A 16 1.30 -3.97 5.52
C ASN A 16 1.76 -4.52 4.16
N LEU A 17 0.87 -4.42 3.17
CA LEU A 17 1.22 -4.65 1.77
C LEU A 17 1.45 -3.31 1.09
N HIS A 18 2.66 -3.10 0.59
CA HIS A 18 3.09 -1.86 -0.03
C HIS A 18 3.34 -2.07 -1.53
N HIS A 19 2.69 -1.28 -2.38
CA HIS A 19 2.99 -1.22 -3.81
C HIS A 19 4.32 -0.51 -4.05
N LEU A 20 5.27 -1.19 -4.70
CA LEU A 20 6.61 -0.63 -4.92
C LEU A 20 6.61 0.65 -5.78
N THR A 21 5.66 0.77 -6.71
CA THR A 21 5.52 1.94 -7.60
C THR A 21 4.21 2.69 -7.41
N GLN A 22 3.38 2.29 -6.43
CA GLN A 22 2.01 2.80 -6.21
C GLN A 22 1.04 2.64 -7.40
N ASP A 23 1.37 1.77 -8.36
CA ASP A 23 0.49 1.30 -9.43
C ASP A 23 -0.37 0.12 -8.96
N GLU A 24 -1.64 0.09 -9.36
CA GLU A 24 -2.49 -1.10 -9.25
C GLU A 24 -3.08 -1.45 -10.63
N PRO A 25 -2.87 -2.67 -11.15
CA PRO A 25 -2.08 -3.76 -10.57
C PRO A 25 -0.57 -3.50 -10.60
N GLY A 26 0.17 -4.00 -9.60
CA GLY A 26 1.61 -3.79 -9.52
C GLY A 26 2.33 -4.68 -8.50
N PRO A 27 3.68 -4.72 -8.53
CA PRO A 27 4.47 -5.49 -7.58
C PRO A 27 4.32 -4.96 -6.16
N MET A 28 4.31 -5.88 -5.20
CA MET A 28 4.03 -5.59 -3.79
C MET A 28 5.06 -6.22 -2.85
N ALA A 29 5.36 -5.51 -1.78
CA ALA A 29 6.21 -5.97 -0.69
C ALA A 29 5.43 -6.02 0.64
N GLU A 30 5.73 -7.04 1.44
CA GLU A 30 5.34 -7.11 2.85
C GLU A 30 6.27 -6.20 3.66
N VAL A 31 5.73 -5.25 4.42
CA VAL A 31 6.50 -4.31 5.25
C VAL A 31 5.92 -4.22 6.66
N GLY A 32 6.77 -4.04 7.67
CA GLY A 32 6.33 -3.88 9.07
C GLY A 32 5.43 -2.66 9.25
N GLY A 33 4.43 -2.73 10.13
CA GLY A 33 3.45 -1.66 10.32
C GLY A 33 4.06 -0.37 10.88
N VAL A 34 4.96 -0.50 11.87
CA VAL A 34 5.72 0.64 12.39
C VAL A 34 6.66 1.20 11.32
N PHE A 35 7.36 0.35 10.59
CA PHE A 35 8.27 0.80 9.52
C PHE A 35 7.50 1.59 8.45
N HIS A 36 6.38 1.04 7.98
CA HIS A 36 5.54 1.66 6.95
C HIS A 36 4.99 3.02 7.39
N SER A 37 4.47 3.12 8.62
CA SER A 37 3.93 4.39 9.13
C SER A 37 5.00 5.44 9.40
N THR A 38 6.16 5.06 9.94
CA THR A 38 7.26 5.99 10.26
C THR A 38 7.99 6.50 9.01
N HIS A 39 8.00 5.72 7.92
CA HIS A 39 8.70 6.05 6.67
C HIS A 39 7.74 6.32 5.51
N ASP A 40 6.46 6.62 5.80
CA ASP A 40 5.40 6.81 4.80
C ASP A 40 5.83 7.74 3.64
N ARG A 41 6.43 8.90 3.96
CA ARG A 41 6.90 9.89 2.98
C ARG A 41 8.06 9.43 2.11
N VAL A 42 8.83 8.44 2.55
CA VAL A 42 9.94 7.85 1.79
C VAL A 42 9.42 6.72 0.90
N LEU A 43 8.45 5.96 1.41
CA LEU A 43 7.85 4.81 0.71
C LEU A 43 6.86 5.26 -0.36
N HIS A 44 6.20 6.40 -0.18
CA HIS A 44 5.16 6.89 -1.09
C HIS A 44 5.63 8.13 -1.88
N LEU A 45 5.80 7.95 -3.20
CA LEU A 45 5.97 9.05 -4.16
C LEU A 45 4.77 10.01 -4.15
N TYR A 46 3.56 9.47 -4.00
CA TYR A 46 2.31 10.22 -3.89
C TYR A 46 1.74 10.10 -2.48
N SER A 47 1.49 11.25 -1.84
CA SER A 47 1.08 11.36 -0.42
C SER A 47 -0.18 10.59 -0.06
N ASN A 48 -1.07 10.35 -1.01
CA ASN A 48 -2.09 9.32 -0.87
C ASN A 48 -2.56 8.84 -2.24
N GLN A 49 -3.29 7.73 -2.24
CA GLN A 49 -3.76 7.07 -3.47
C GLN A 49 -4.89 7.81 -4.18
N TRP A 50 -5.54 8.77 -3.53
CA TRP A 50 -6.72 9.51 -4.01
C TRP A 50 -6.38 10.88 -4.59
N ASP A 51 -5.33 11.49 -4.06
CA ASP A 51 -4.93 12.87 -4.24
C ASP A 51 -3.45 12.86 -4.60
N LYS A 52 -3.19 12.33 -5.80
CA LYS A 52 -1.87 12.32 -6.45
C LYS A 52 -1.58 13.71 -6.99
N SER A 53 -1.51 14.67 -6.07
CA SER A 53 -1.29 16.07 -6.36
C SER A 53 -0.15 16.64 -5.55
N TRP A 54 0.40 17.74 -6.03
CA TRP A 54 1.38 18.54 -5.32
C TRP A 54 0.91 19.97 -5.20
N VAL A 55 1.43 20.68 -4.19
CA VAL A 55 1.22 22.12 -4.01
C VAL A 55 2.49 22.82 -4.45
N GLY A 56 2.38 23.68 -5.47
CA GLY A 56 3.51 24.48 -5.95
C GLY A 56 3.86 25.62 -4.98
N PRO A 57 4.98 26.32 -5.21
CA PRO A 57 5.35 27.52 -4.44
C PRO A 57 4.28 28.63 -4.50
N ASP A 58 3.43 28.60 -5.52
CA ASP A 58 2.30 29.52 -5.73
C ASP A 58 1.03 29.12 -4.96
N GLY A 59 1.08 28.05 -4.16
CA GLY A 59 -0.07 27.54 -3.41
C GLY A 59 -1.10 26.79 -4.24
N VAL A 60 -0.88 26.62 -5.55
CA VAL A 60 -1.84 25.96 -6.44
C VAL A 60 -1.61 24.44 -6.45
N ARG A 61 -2.69 23.69 -6.21
CA ARG A 61 -2.70 22.22 -6.24
C ARG A 61 -2.81 21.71 -7.68
N ARG A 62 -1.94 20.76 -8.05
CA ARG A 62 -1.86 20.18 -9.41
C ARG A 62 -1.72 18.67 -9.34
N THR A 63 -2.32 17.95 -10.28
CA THR A 63 -2.13 16.50 -10.41
C THR A 63 -0.81 16.19 -11.09
N TYR A 64 -0.07 15.20 -10.58
CA TYR A 64 1.09 14.63 -11.29
C TYR A 64 0.65 14.08 -12.64
N ASN A 65 1.22 14.61 -13.74
CA ASN A 65 0.91 14.12 -15.09
C ASN A 65 1.31 12.65 -15.29
N SER A 66 2.32 12.18 -14.54
CA SER A 66 2.77 10.78 -14.51
C SER A 66 2.02 9.93 -13.48
N ALA A 67 1.04 10.48 -12.76
CA ALA A 67 0.33 9.70 -11.76
C ALA A 67 -0.54 8.63 -12.41
N PRO A 68 -0.44 7.36 -11.95
CA PRO A 68 -1.40 6.34 -12.35
C PRO A 68 -2.79 6.70 -11.81
N PRO A 69 -3.88 6.14 -12.34
CA PRO A 69 -5.21 6.31 -11.77
C PRO A 69 -5.28 5.91 -10.29
N SER A 70 -6.24 6.45 -9.55
CA SER A 70 -6.52 6.00 -8.18
C SER A 70 -6.93 4.53 -8.19
N MET A 71 -6.42 3.74 -7.24
CA MET A 71 -6.74 2.31 -7.16
C MET A 71 -8.22 2.08 -6.83
N ASN A 72 -8.83 1.11 -7.50
CA ASN A 72 -10.10 0.57 -7.06
C ASN A 72 -9.90 -0.37 -5.85
N ARG A 73 -10.34 0.07 -4.66
CA ARG A 73 -10.13 -0.68 -3.41
C ARG A 73 -10.93 -1.99 -3.32
N SER A 74 -12.05 -2.12 -4.01
CA SER A 74 -12.90 -3.32 -3.86
C SER A 74 -12.25 -4.59 -4.46
N PRO A 75 -11.75 -4.55 -5.72
CA PRO A 75 -10.94 -5.63 -6.27
C PRO A 75 -9.68 -5.89 -5.44
N PHE A 76 -8.97 -4.84 -5.04
CA PHE A 76 -7.75 -4.95 -4.23
C PHE A 76 -8.00 -5.64 -2.89
N ASN A 77 -9.04 -5.25 -2.14
CA ASN A 77 -9.37 -5.87 -0.86
C ASN A 77 -9.76 -7.34 -1.02
N SER A 78 -10.42 -7.69 -2.14
CA SER A 78 -10.74 -9.08 -2.48
C SER A 78 -9.47 -9.88 -2.78
N TRP A 79 -8.53 -9.30 -3.53
CA TRP A 79 -7.22 -9.88 -3.80
C TRP A 79 -6.39 -10.03 -2.52
N LYS A 80 -6.31 -9.00 -1.67
CA LYS A 80 -5.58 -9.00 -0.38
C LYS A 80 -6.03 -10.14 0.53
N LYS A 81 -7.35 -10.38 0.62
CA LYS A 81 -7.88 -11.52 1.37
C LYS A 81 -7.39 -12.86 0.82
N ARG A 82 -7.34 -13.03 -0.50
CA ARG A 82 -6.82 -14.25 -1.14
C ARG A 82 -5.31 -14.39 -0.95
N TYR A 83 -4.58 -13.29 -1.10
CA TYR A 83 -3.14 -13.23 -0.86
C TYR A 83 -2.78 -13.76 0.53
N TRP A 84 -3.39 -13.23 1.60
CA TRP A 84 -3.06 -13.67 2.96
C TRP A 84 -3.46 -15.12 3.26
N LYS A 85 -4.52 -15.63 2.62
CA LYS A 85 -4.87 -17.05 2.72
C LYS A 85 -3.84 -17.94 2.02
N ALA A 86 -3.34 -17.52 0.86
CA ALA A 86 -2.31 -18.24 0.12
C ALA A 86 -0.98 -18.22 0.89
N ARG A 87 -0.55 -17.03 1.34
CA ARG A 87 0.66 -16.81 2.13
C ARG A 87 0.70 -17.65 3.42
N ALA A 88 -0.46 -17.89 4.04
CA ALA A 88 -0.56 -18.76 5.21
C ALA A 88 -0.01 -20.18 4.98
N ARG A 89 -0.04 -20.67 3.73
CA ARG A 89 0.36 -22.03 3.35
C ARG A 89 1.87 -22.18 3.24
N ASP A 90 2.61 -21.09 3.15
CA ASP A 90 4.08 -21.12 3.09
C ASP A 90 4.71 -21.51 4.43
N PHE A 91 3.91 -21.54 5.51
CA PHE A 91 4.32 -21.78 6.89
C PHE A 91 3.61 -23.00 7.52
N THR A 92 2.97 -23.83 6.69
CA THR A 92 2.29 -25.07 7.09
C THR A 92 2.95 -26.27 6.46
#